data_AF-A0A0F9IZ88-F1
#
_entry.id   AF-A0A0F9IZ88-F1
#
_cell.length_a   1.000
_cell.length_b   1.000
_cell.length_c   1.000
_cell.angle_alpha   90.00
_cell.angle_beta   90.00
_cell.angle_gamma   90.00
#
_symmetry.space_group_name_H-M   'P 1'
#
loop_
_entity.id
_entity.type
_entity.pdbx_description
1 polymer ?
#
loop_
_entity_poly.entity_id
_entity_poly.type
_entity_poly.pdbx_seq_one_letter_code
_entity_poly.pdbx_strand_id
1 'polypeptide(L)'
;MPESKLEILINELSETQYRSSSPINFENALEEAFKFLGFESKQIGGSGDIDVIAIANIGKEKFSIVIDGKTTNQTGSSDSRISNSRINWQPLKKHKQSHNADYTIVVGPKFPTKGDIMDNAKEFGVVLLKTDQLIELLKSHYDYPFSLRELKDLFTGVVDIGAQLDDISGKSTNRKELIKKLKVIIEEMNFLQSLFEYFTIESLAARPRIIDLEIEIEELQDIINLFNLPFINVVETLPNNMSQYINTVKIKDISNIFSQISNLLIEADTGEQTPPPSSEQETGYSYFREEIKNQSVILYAREENPYKHFCPLIHFKKILDLILDYLRDNTVINRDNIINVLDGTELAPGRPFRGKRSEGYKIKMGLGLLEMKGFIVWTGSRRPIEFTLTEAIEKLETWIHNFGSEGKKKYLRNQINYIKQRLKKVSKWTFDNP
;
A
#
# COMPACT_ATOMS: atom_id res chain seq x y z
N MET A 1 24.59 -13.45 23.40
CA MET A 1 23.53 -13.25 22.40
C MET A 1 24.20 -13.27 21.04
N PRO A 2 23.75 -14.08 20.06
CA PRO A 2 24.26 -13.96 18.70
C PRO A 2 23.94 -12.54 18.18
N GLU A 3 24.92 -11.90 17.56
CA GLU A 3 24.78 -10.58 16.94
C GLU A 3 23.69 -10.65 15.86
N SER A 4 22.78 -9.68 15.84
CA SER A 4 21.68 -9.68 14.87
C SER A 4 22.20 -9.47 13.45
N LYS A 5 21.50 -10.00 12.42
CA LYS A 5 21.90 -9.80 11.01
C LYS A 5 22.06 -8.31 10.66
N LEU A 6 21.22 -7.46 11.25
CA LEU A 6 21.28 -6.01 11.10
C LEU A 6 22.56 -5.43 11.72
N GLU A 7 22.95 -5.85 12.92
CA GLU A 7 24.18 -5.38 13.57
C GLU A 7 25.42 -5.79 12.78
N ILE A 8 25.49 -7.04 12.29
CA ILE A 8 26.57 -7.51 11.42
C ILE A 8 26.66 -6.63 10.17
N LEU A 9 25.54 -6.40 9.49
CA LEU A 9 25.48 -5.58 8.28
C LEU A 9 25.87 -4.11 8.55
N ILE A 10 25.44 -3.53 9.67
CA ILE A 10 25.82 -2.17 10.07
C ILE A 10 27.32 -2.08 10.33
N ASN A 11 27.90 -3.08 11.00
CA ASN A 11 29.33 -3.16 11.26
C ASN A 11 30.10 -3.28 9.95
N GLU A 12 29.66 -4.15 9.03
CA GLU A 12 30.26 -4.31 7.70
C GLU A 12 30.25 -3.00 6.91
N LEU A 13 29.11 -2.31 6.80
CA LEU A 13 29.01 -1.00 6.14
C LEU A 13 29.94 0.04 6.80
N SER A 14 29.96 0.06 8.13
CA SER A 14 30.73 1.03 8.90
C SER A 14 32.24 0.86 8.74
N GLU A 15 32.72 -0.37 8.65
CA GLU A 15 34.13 -0.68 8.51
C GLU A 15 34.62 -0.64 7.06
N THR A 16 33.86 -1.23 6.14
CA THR A 16 34.31 -1.45 4.75
C THR A 16 34.35 -0.16 3.93
N GLN A 17 33.52 0.84 4.27
CA GLN A 17 33.59 2.17 3.67
C GLN A 17 34.97 2.84 3.83
N TYR A 18 35.78 2.39 4.81
CA TYR A 18 37.12 2.90 5.05
C TYR A 18 38.26 2.03 4.49
N ARG A 19 37.94 0.96 3.73
CA ARG A 19 38.92 -0.01 3.21
C ARG A 19 39.05 0.08 1.70
N SER A 20 39.72 1.11 1.19
CA SER A 20 39.90 1.32 -0.26
C SER A 20 40.82 0.29 -0.92
N SER A 21 41.55 -0.50 -0.13
CA SER A 21 42.31 -1.67 -0.62
C SER A 21 41.41 -2.87 -0.94
N SER A 22 40.15 -2.85 -0.51
CA SER A 22 39.18 -3.92 -0.77
C SER A 22 37.77 -3.36 -1.01
N PRO A 23 37.57 -2.56 -2.10
CA PRO A 23 36.29 -1.93 -2.40
C PRO A 23 35.13 -2.93 -2.50
N ILE A 24 35.42 -4.12 -3.03
CA ILE A 24 34.48 -5.24 -3.15
C ILE A 24 33.73 -5.57 -1.85
N ASN A 25 34.36 -5.39 -0.69
CA ASN A 25 33.71 -5.68 0.59
C ASN A 25 32.61 -4.65 0.90
N PHE A 26 32.81 -3.40 0.51
CA PHE A 26 31.78 -2.37 0.65
C PHE A 26 30.66 -2.59 -0.37
N GLU A 27 30.98 -2.99 -1.59
CA GLU A 27 29.99 -3.35 -2.61
C GLU A 27 29.08 -4.50 -2.14
N ASN A 28 29.66 -5.55 -1.54
CA ASN A 28 28.91 -6.66 -0.96
C ASN A 28 27.98 -6.19 0.18
N ALA A 29 28.49 -5.32 1.06
CA ALA A 29 27.69 -4.76 2.14
C ALA A 29 26.54 -3.89 1.61
N LEU A 30 26.74 -3.15 0.52
CA LEU A 30 25.69 -2.39 -0.17
C LEU A 30 24.64 -3.32 -0.79
N GLU A 31 25.03 -4.41 -1.45
CA GLU A 31 24.09 -5.39 -1.98
C GLU A 31 23.19 -5.97 -0.88
N GLU A 32 23.79 -6.40 0.23
CA GLU A 32 23.03 -6.95 1.36
C GLU A 32 22.15 -5.88 2.04
N ALA A 33 22.57 -4.62 2.06
CA ALA A 33 21.76 -3.51 2.56
C ALA A 33 20.49 -3.30 1.72
N PHE A 34 20.61 -3.25 0.40
CA PHE A 34 19.43 -3.08 -0.46
C PHE A 34 18.55 -4.34 -0.49
N LYS A 35 19.11 -5.55 -0.37
CA LYS A 35 18.32 -6.76 -0.11
C LYS A 35 17.55 -6.68 1.20
N PHE A 36 18.18 -6.17 2.27
CA PHE A 36 17.53 -6.00 3.56
C PHE A 36 16.35 -5.02 3.48
N LEU A 37 16.44 -3.97 2.66
CA LEU A 37 15.35 -3.03 2.36
C LEU A 37 14.25 -3.61 1.44
N GLY A 38 14.39 -4.86 0.98
CA GLY A 38 13.41 -5.56 0.16
C GLY A 38 13.61 -5.45 -1.35
N PHE A 39 14.77 -4.96 -1.82
CA PHE A 39 15.10 -4.93 -3.25
C PHE A 39 15.68 -6.26 -3.72
N GLU A 40 15.38 -6.65 -4.97
CA GLU A 40 16.15 -7.65 -5.69
C GLU A 40 17.47 -7.01 -6.14
N SER A 41 18.53 -7.25 -5.38
CA SER A 41 19.83 -6.61 -5.62
C SER A 41 20.89 -7.62 -6.06
N LYS A 42 21.78 -7.19 -6.95
CA LYS A 42 22.87 -7.99 -7.48
C LYS A 42 24.09 -7.11 -7.77
N GLN A 43 25.27 -7.58 -7.36
CA GLN A 43 26.54 -6.99 -7.78
C GLN A 43 26.79 -7.21 -9.28
N ILE A 44 27.23 -6.16 -9.97
CA ILE A 44 27.59 -6.23 -11.41
C ILE A 44 29.12 -6.15 -11.59
N GLY A 45 29.83 -5.47 -10.69
CA GLY A 45 31.26 -5.61 -10.39
C GLY A 45 32.23 -5.73 -11.58
N GLY A 46 32.99 -4.65 -11.86
CA GLY A 46 34.05 -4.63 -12.87
C GLY A 46 34.81 -3.30 -12.88
N SER A 47 36.06 -3.28 -13.37
CA SER A 47 36.83 -2.02 -13.44
C SER A 47 36.11 -1.00 -14.35
N GLY A 48 35.59 0.06 -13.75
CA GLY A 48 34.84 1.11 -14.44
C GLY A 48 33.36 0.84 -14.64
N ASP A 49 32.82 -0.25 -14.07
CA ASP A 49 31.38 -0.56 -14.04
C ASP A 49 30.72 -0.07 -12.75
N ILE A 50 29.39 -0.14 -12.67
CA ILE A 50 28.64 0.08 -11.43
C ILE A 50 28.78 -1.10 -10.47
N ASP A 51 28.72 -0.80 -9.18
CA ASP A 51 28.92 -1.81 -8.14
C ASP A 51 27.69 -2.71 -8.01
N VAL A 52 26.50 -2.12 -7.82
CA VAL A 52 25.26 -2.85 -7.53
C VAL A 52 24.09 -2.32 -8.37
N ILE A 53 23.25 -3.24 -8.87
CA ILE A 53 21.90 -2.92 -9.35
C ILE A 53 20.88 -3.41 -8.32
N ALA A 54 19.89 -2.58 -8.01
CA ALA A 54 18.78 -2.92 -7.13
C ALA A 54 17.45 -2.70 -7.85
N ILE A 55 16.58 -3.71 -7.85
CA ILE A 55 15.28 -3.69 -8.53
C ILE A 55 14.18 -3.80 -7.47
N ALA A 56 13.29 -2.82 -7.46
CA ALA A 56 12.07 -2.83 -6.67
C ALA A 56 10.91 -3.34 -7.53
N ASN A 57 10.41 -4.53 -7.23
CA ASN A 57 9.22 -5.08 -7.84
C ASN A 57 8.00 -4.77 -6.96
N ILE A 58 7.10 -3.91 -7.45
CA ILE A 58 5.91 -3.42 -6.73
C ILE A 58 4.66 -3.86 -7.51
N GLY A 59 4.56 -5.17 -7.75
CA GLY A 59 3.51 -5.77 -8.56
C GLY A 59 3.58 -5.32 -10.02
N LYS A 60 2.66 -4.44 -10.44
CA LYS A 60 2.61 -3.90 -11.82
C LYS A 60 3.59 -2.76 -12.06
N GLU A 61 4.07 -2.13 -10.99
CA GLU A 61 5.10 -1.10 -11.07
C GLU A 61 6.44 -1.73 -10.72
N LYS A 62 7.50 -1.26 -11.37
CA LYS A 62 8.86 -1.56 -10.97
C LYS A 62 9.71 -0.32 -11.13
N PHE A 63 10.76 -0.22 -10.34
CA PHE A 63 11.81 0.74 -10.59
C PHE A 63 13.16 0.13 -10.23
N SER A 64 14.22 0.71 -10.76
CA SER A 64 15.57 0.19 -10.66
C SER A 64 16.56 1.30 -10.32
N ILE A 65 17.57 0.92 -9.55
CA ILE A 65 18.58 1.81 -9.02
C ILE A 65 19.95 1.24 -9.40
N VAL A 66 20.83 2.08 -9.91
CA VAL A 66 22.26 1.79 -10.01
C VAL A 66 22.99 2.46 -8.86
N ILE A 67 23.81 1.69 -8.16
CA ILE A 67 24.47 2.08 -6.91
C ILE A 67 25.97 1.97 -7.11
N ASP A 68 26.68 3.04 -6.78
CA ASP A 68 28.13 3.14 -6.84
C ASP A 68 28.67 3.45 -5.44
N GLY A 69 29.46 2.55 -4.89
CA GLY A 69 30.15 2.67 -3.62
C GLY A 69 31.45 3.46 -3.77
N LYS A 70 31.72 4.34 -2.81
CA LYS A 70 32.96 5.09 -2.72
C LYS A 70 33.56 4.95 -1.33
N THR A 71 34.76 4.36 -1.27
CA THR A 71 35.51 4.14 -0.04
C THR A 71 36.62 5.20 0.14
N THR A 72 37.13 5.36 1.37
CA THR A 72 38.30 6.20 1.65
C THR A 72 39.18 5.61 2.75
N ASN A 73 40.51 5.67 2.65
CA ASN A 73 41.38 5.12 3.71
C ASN A 73 41.51 6.04 4.95
N GLN A 74 40.87 7.20 4.95
CA GLN A 74 41.00 8.19 6.02
C GLN A 74 39.83 8.09 6.99
N THR A 75 40.09 7.64 8.22
CA THR A 75 39.13 7.65 9.32
C THR A 75 39.26 8.95 10.14
N GLY A 76 38.14 9.52 10.58
CA GLY A 76 38.12 10.55 11.63
C GLY A 76 38.63 11.97 11.32
N SER A 77 39.16 12.26 10.12
CA SER A 77 39.64 13.61 9.75
C SER A 77 38.59 14.39 8.95
N SER A 78 38.61 15.73 9.00
CA SER A 78 37.78 16.61 8.15
C SER A 78 38.00 16.39 6.64
N ASP A 79 39.06 15.68 6.28
CA ASP A 79 39.46 15.33 4.91
C ASP A 79 38.89 13.97 4.42
N SER A 80 38.15 13.23 5.25
CA SER A 80 37.55 11.94 4.87
C SER A 80 36.35 12.04 3.89
N ARG A 81 36.14 13.20 3.27
CA ARG A 81 35.04 13.45 2.34
C ARG A 81 35.42 12.96 0.95
N ILE A 82 34.46 12.33 0.27
CA ILE A 82 34.61 11.99 -1.15
C ILE A 82 34.59 13.30 -1.96
N SER A 83 35.71 13.61 -2.61
CA SER A 83 35.84 14.79 -3.47
C SER A 83 35.15 14.58 -4.82
N ASN A 84 34.78 15.68 -5.48
CA ASN A 84 34.18 15.66 -6.82
C ASN A 84 35.00 14.84 -7.84
N SER A 85 36.33 14.96 -7.79
CA SER A 85 37.27 14.25 -8.67
C SER A 85 37.28 12.72 -8.50
N ARG A 86 36.75 12.19 -7.39
CA ARG A 86 36.65 10.74 -7.15
C ARG A 86 35.36 10.13 -7.71
N ILE A 87 34.43 10.96 -8.19
CA ILE A 87 33.17 10.52 -8.78
C ILE A 87 33.25 10.68 -10.29
N ASN A 88 33.09 9.56 -10.99
CA ASN A 88 33.09 9.54 -12.45
C ASN A 88 31.66 9.76 -12.98
N TRP A 89 31.22 11.01 -13.05
CA TRP A 89 29.85 11.39 -13.42
C TRP A 89 29.38 10.90 -14.80
N GLN A 90 30.24 11.03 -15.81
CA GLN A 90 29.96 10.60 -17.18
C GLN A 90 29.71 9.08 -17.28
N PRO A 91 30.57 8.21 -16.72
CA PRO A 91 30.27 6.78 -16.59
C PRO A 91 28.96 6.47 -15.86
N LEU A 92 28.67 7.12 -14.72
CA LEU A 92 27.42 6.90 -13.98
C LEU A 92 26.18 7.14 -14.85
N LYS A 93 26.18 8.22 -15.64
CA LYS A 93 25.11 8.53 -16.59
C LYS A 93 24.97 7.44 -17.67
N LYS A 94 26.09 6.97 -18.21
CA LYS A 94 26.09 5.89 -19.21
C LYS A 94 25.57 4.58 -18.62
N HIS A 95 26.00 4.21 -17.41
CA HIS A 95 25.57 3.00 -16.74
C HIS A 95 24.07 3.02 -16.42
N LYS A 96 23.55 4.15 -15.94
CA LYS A 96 22.11 4.35 -15.78
C LYS A 96 21.35 4.05 -17.08
N GLN A 97 21.83 4.57 -18.21
CA GLN A 97 21.21 4.34 -19.52
C GLN A 97 21.34 2.88 -19.98
N SER A 98 22.53 2.30 -19.88
CA SER A 98 22.80 0.91 -20.28
C SER A 98 21.94 -0.10 -19.53
N HIS A 99 21.68 0.16 -18.25
CA HIS A 99 20.84 -0.70 -17.42
C HIS A 99 19.36 -0.30 -17.39
N ASN A 100 18.95 0.71 -18.16
CA ASN A 100 17.60 1.30 -18.13
C ASN A 100 17.14 1.63 -16.70
N ALA A 101 18.05 2.13 -15.88
CA ALA A 101 17.79 2.40 -14.49
C ALA A 101 17.08 3.73 -14.29
N ASP A 102 16.13 3.75 -13.36
CA ASP A 102 15.34 4.94 -13.03
C ASP A 102 16.16 5.94 -12.22
N TYR A 103 17.02 5.44 -11.32
CA TYR A 103 17.77 6.24 -10.36
C TYR A 103 19.25 5.85 -10.31
N THR A 104 20.08 6.79 -9.89
CA THR A 104 21.52 6.59 -9.66
C THR A 104 21.88 7.14 -8.29
N ILE A 105 22.57 6.33 -7.50
CA ILE A 105 23.00 6.68 -6.15
C ILE A 105 24.49 6.45 -6.03
N VAL A 106 25.18 7.40 -5.40
CA VAL A 106 26.56 7.22 -4.94
C VAL A 106 26.53 7.14 -3.42
N VAL A 107 27.04 6.04 -2.87
CA VAL A 107 27.10 5.79 -1.42
C VAL A 107 28.54 5.94 -0.94
N GLY A 108 28.75 6.70 0.14
CA GLY A 108 30.07 6.87 0.72
C GLY A 108 30.06 7.47 2.11
N PRO A 109 31.21 7.54 2.79
CA PRO A 109 31.29 7.95 4.18
C PRO A 109 30.79 9.36 4.42
N LYS A 110 31.26 10.33 3.63
CA LYS A 110 30.89 11.75 3.72
C LYS A 110 31.04 12.44 2.37
N PHE A 111 30.20 13.45 2.13
CA PHE A 111 30.31 14.35 0.99
C PHE A 111 30.42 15.81 1.46
N PRO A 112 31.07 16.70 0.69
CA PRO A 112 30.96 18.14 0.88
C PRO A 112 29.50 18.61 0.78
N THR A 113 29.12 19.58 1.62
CA THR A 113 27.74 20.11 1.65
C THR A 113 27.50 21.27 0.67
N LYS A 114 28.56 21.75 -0.01
CA LYS A 114 28.53 22.84 -1.00
C LYS A 114 29.61 22.60 -2.08
N GLY A 115 29.47 23.30 -3.21
CA GLY A 115 30.43 23.30 -4.33
C GLY A 115 30.11 22.29 -5.42
N ASP A 116 31.02 22.16 -6.38
CA ASP A 116 30.84 21.46 -7.66
C ASP A 116 30.28 20.03 -7.55
N ILE A 117 30.56 19.33 -6.45
CA ILE A 117 30.01 17.97 -6.24
C ILE A 117 28.48 17.97 -6.14
N MET A 118 27.90 18.99 -5.50
CA MET A 118 26.45 19.12 -5.36
C MET A 118 25.81 19.59 -6.66
N ASP A 119 26.50 20.45 -7.40
CA ASP A 119 26.03 20.94 -8.70
C ASP A 119 26.08 19.83 -9.75
N ASN A 120 27.15 19.03 -9.78
CA ASN A 120 27.26 17.85 -10.64
C ASN A 120 26.24 16.77 -10.24
N ALA A 121 26.02 16.52 -8.95
CA ALA A 121 24.97 15.60 -8.51
C ALA A 121 23.58 16.02 -9.05
N LYS A 122 23.28 17.32 -9.05
CA LYS A 122 22.06 17.88 -9.67
C LYS A 122 22.03 17.71 -11.18
N GLU A 123 23.10 18.12 -11.86
CA GLU A 123 23.17 18.08 -13.32
C GLU A 123 23.04 16.65 -13.87
N PHE A 124 23.68 15.68 -13.20
CA PHE A 124 23.68 14.29 -13.62
C PHE A 124 22.51 13.48 -13.04
N GLY A 125 21.69 14.07 -12.16
CA GLY A 125 20.55 13.40 -11.52
C GLY A 125 20.99 12.23 -10.62
N VAL A 126 22.06 12.43 -9.87
CA VAL A 126 22.68 11.45 -8.97
C VAL A 126 22.36 11.84 -7.53
N VAL A 127 21.91 10.87 -6.75
CA VAL A 127 21.67 11.02 -5.31
C VAL A 127 22.96 10.69 -4.55
N LEU A 128 23.41 11.59 -3.68
CA LEU A 128 24.54 11.34 -2.79
C LEU A 128 24.00 10.87 -1.43
N LEU A 129 24.27 9.61 -1.08
CA LEU A 129 23.79 9.00 0.17
C LEU A 129 24.98 8.70 1.07
N LYS A 130 24.97 9.27 2.28
CA LYS A 130 26.02 8.94 3.26
C LYS A 130 25.77 7.55 3.86
N THR A 131 26.84 6.83 4.18
CA THR A 131 26.74 5.50 4.80
C THR A 131 26.00 5.55 6.14
N ASP A 132 26.17 6.62 6.93
CA ASP A 132 25.45 6.82 8.19
C ASP A 132 23.93 6.95 7.97
N GLN A 133 23.51 7.70 6.95
CA GLN A 133 22.11 7.84 6.54
C GLN A 133 21.52 6.50 6.07
N LEU A 134 22.30 5.68 5.34
CA LEU A 134 21.87 4.34 4.97
C LEU A 134 21.71 3.44 6.22
N ILE A 135 22.62 3.53 7.19
CA ILE A 135 22.52 2.79 8.46
C ILE A 135 21.28 3.23 9.25
N GLU A 136 20.99 4.53 9.32
CA GLU A 136 19.77 5.06 9.95
C GLU A 136 18.51 4.56 9.26
N LEU A 137 18.51 4.52 7.91
CA LEU A 137 17.42 3.95 7.13
C LEU A 137 17.22 2.47 7.44
N LEU A 138 18.29 1.67 7.51
CA LEU A 138 18.22 0.23 7.83
C LEU A 138 17.67 -0.01 9.25
N LYS A 139 18.13 0.75 10.24
CA LYS A 139 17.60 0.69 11.61
C LYS A 139 16.12 1.04 11.65
N SER A 140 15.76 2.14 10.99
CA SER A 140 14.37 2.59 10.91
C SER A 140 13.48 1.58 10.18
N HIS A 141 13.97 0.94 9.13
CA HIS A 141 13.27 -0.11 8.39
C HIS A 141 13.10 -1.38 9.23
N TYR A 142 14.06 -1.71 10.09
CA TYR A 142 13.95 -2.84 11.01
C TYR A 142 12.87 -2.62 12.07
N ASP A 143 12.78 -1.41 12.63
CA ASP A 143 11.75 -1.07 13.60
C ASP A 143 10.39 -0.84 12.93
N TYR A 144 10.40 -0.24 11.73
CA TYR A 144 9.24 0.16 10.95
C TYR A 144 9.47 -0.12 9.46
N PRO A 145 9.16 -1.32 8.96
CA PRO A 145 9.32 -1.69 7.56
C PRO A 145 8.69 -0.66 6.60
N PHE A 146 9.54 -0.05 5.79
CA PHE A 146 9.15 0.84 4.70
C PHE A 146 8.73 0.02 3.48
N SER A 147 7.69 0.49 2.80
CA SER A 147 7.34 -0.03 1.48
C SER A 147 8.35 0.46 0.43
N LEU A 148 8.55 -0.32 -0.63
CA LEU A 148 9.39 0.09 -1.75
C LEU A 148 8.90 1.39 -2.41
N ARG A 149 7.59 1.72 -2.31
CA ARG A 149 7.02 2.98 -2.78
C ARG A 149 7.51 4.18 -1.96
N GLU A 150 7.55 4.06 -0.63
CA GLU A 150 8.07 5.12 0.23
C GLU A 150 9.58 5.28 0.05
N LEU A 151 10.31 4.18 -0.16
CA LEU A 151 11.73 4.25 -0.46
C LEU A 151 12.00 4.90 -1.83
N LYS A 152 11.09 4.77 -2.80
CA LYS A 152 11.20 5.44 -4.10
C LYS A 152 11.36 6.95 -3.96
N ASP A 153 10.64 7.57 -3.03
CA ASP A 153 10.67 9.02 -2.82
C ASP A 153 12.06 9.50 -2.37
N LEU A 154 12.81 8.66 -1.65
CA LEU A 154 14.21 8.92 -1.23
C LEU A 154 15.18 9.02 -2.41
N PHE A 155 14.82 8.45 -3.55
CA PHE A 155 15.67 8.38 -4.73
C PHE A 155 15.25 9.36 -5.82
N THR A 156 14.26 10.21 -5.53
CA THR A 156 13.75 11.23 -6.47
C THR A 156 14.31 12.62 -6.17
N GLY A 157 15.03 13.20 -7.14
CA GLY A 157 15.56 14.57 -7.06
C GLY A 157 16.91 14.69 -6.34
N VAL A 158 17.37 15.93 -6.14
CA VAL A 158 18.53 16.22 -5.27
C VAL A 158 18.01 16.64 -3.93
N VAL A 159 17.96 15.69 -3.01
CA VAL A 159 17.27 15.88 -1.74
C VAL A 159 18.19 15.52 -0.58
N ASP A 160 18.09 16.32 0.48
CA ASP A 160 18.65 15.99 1.78
C ASP A 160 17.86 14.81 2.35
N ILE A 161 18.41 13.61 2.19
CA ILE A 161 17.83 12.35 2.64
C ILE A 161 17.49 12.39 4.14
N GLY A 162 18.22 13.18 4.94
CA GLY A 162 17.93 13.32 6.38
C GLY A 162 16.53 13.89 6.64
N ALA A 163 16.15 14.96 5.94
CA ALA A 163 14.84 15.59 6.12
C ALA A 163 13.68 14.73 5.59
N GLN A 164 13.92 13.89 4.59
CA GLN A 164 12.90 12.96 4.06
C GLN A 164 12.72 11.72 4.93
N LEU A 165 13.75 11.25 5.63
CA LEU A 165 13.62 10.14 6.58
C LEU A 165 12.65 10.48 7.72
N ASP A 166 12.70 11.72 8.21
CA ASP A 166 11.76 12.22 9.22
C ASP A 166 10.32 12.29 8.67
N ASP A 167 10.16 12.71 7.41
CA ASP A 167 8.86 12.81 6.74
C ASP A 167 8.24 11.43 6.43
N ILE A 168 9.03 10.48 5.94
CA ILE A 168 8.61 9.08 5.72
C ILE A 168 8.28 8.41 7.05
N SER A 169 9.08 8.67 8.08
CA SER A 169 8.80 8.20 9.44
C SER A 169 7.53 8.85 10.02
N GLY A 170 7.22 10.10 9.68
CA GLY A 170 6.04 10.81 10.18
C GLY A 170 4.71 10.39 9.53
N LYS A 171 4.71 9.92 8.28
CA LYS A 171 3.50 9.74 7.46
C LYS A 171 2.59 8.56 7.81
N SER A 172 2.99 7.65 8.70
CA SER A 172 2.27 6.36 8.85
C SER A 172 2.05 5.89 10.30
N THR A 173 1.48 6.74 11.15
CA THR A 173 1.15 6.38 12.56
C THR A 173 0.33 5.09 12.67
N ASN A 174 -0.73 4.94 11.86
CA ASN A 174 -1.59 3.75 11.91
C ASN A 174 -0.86 2.46 11.48
N ARG A 175 0.04 2.53 10.47
CA ARG A 175 0.84 1.37 10.07
C ARG A 175 1.87 1.03 11.13
N LYS A 176 2.49 2.05 11.76
CA LYS A 176 3.43 1.85 12.86
C LYS A 176 2.75 1.18 14.06
N GLU A 177 1.52 1.56 14.38
CA GLU A 177 0.73 0.88 15.41
C GLU A 177 0.40 -0.56 15.05
N LEU A 178 -0.03 -0.82 13.81
CA LEU A 178 -0.31 -2.18 13.34
C LEU A 178 0.95 -3.07 13.39
N ILE A 179 2.08 -2.58 12.88
CA ILE A 179 3.36 -3.31 12.91
C ILE A 179 3.80 -3.56 14.36
N LYS A 180 3.65 -2.58 15.25
CA LYS A 180 3.94 -2.74 16.68
C LYS A 180 3.07 -3.83 17.30
N LYS A 181 1.76 -3.84 17.03
CA LYS A 181 0.84 -4.90 17.49
C LYS A 181 1.28 -6.27 16.99
N LEU A 182 1.52 -6.41 15.69
CA LEU A 182 1.94 -7.67 15.06
C LEU A 182 3.29 -8.18 15.63
N LYS A 183 4.26 -7.28 15.87
CA LYS A 183 5.55 -7.64 16.47
C LYS A 183 5.37 -8.20 17.88
N VAL A 184 4.58 -7.53 18.72
CA VAL A 184 4.31 -8.01 20.08
C VAL A 184 3.58 -9.36 20.06
N ILE A 185 2.61 -9.54 19.16
CA ILE A 185 1.93 -10.83 18.98
C ILE A 185 2.93 -11.94 18.66
N ILE A 186 3.81 -11.75 17.67
CA ILE A 186 4.81 -12.75 17.28
C ILE A 186 5.79 -13.05 18.43
N GLU A 187 6.22 -12.03 19.19
CA GLU A 187 7.08 -12.20 20.36
C GLU A 187 6.39 -13.04 21.45
N GLU A 188 5.12 -12.76 21.76
CA GLU A 188 4.37 -13.52 22.77
C GLU A 188 4.02 -14.95 22.30
N MET A 189 3.76 -15.15 20.99
CA MET A 189 3.62 -16.48 20.40
C MET A 189 4.89 -17.31 20.60
N ASN A 190 6.07 -16.73 20.31
CA ASN A 190 7.36 -17.39 20.52
C ASN A 190 7.60 -17.72 22.00
N PHE A 191 7.26 -16.79 22.89
CA PHE A 191 7.37 -17.01 24.32
C PHE A 191 6.50 -18.17 24.79
N LEU A 192 5.21 -18.17 24.44
CA LEU A 192 4.28 -19.24 24.82
C LEU A 192 4.70 -20.59 24.26
N GLN A 193 5.10 -20.64 23.00
CA GLN A 193 5.62 -21.86 22.37
C GLN A 193 6.91 -22.35 23.04
N SER A 194 7.77 -21.46 23.52
CA SER A 194 8.96 -21.87 24.26
C SER A 194 8.64 -22.52 25.62
N LEU A 195 7.47 -22.23 26.19
CA LEU A 195 7.01 -22.78 27.47
C LEU A 195 6.16 -24.04 27.31
N PHE A 196 5.28 -24.07 26.30
CA PHE A 196 4.22 -25.08 26.18
C PHE A 196 4.26 -25.83 24.84
N GLU A 197 5.30 -25.64 24.02
CA GLU A 197 5.47 -26.19 22.65
C GLU A 197 4.43 -25.72 21.62
N TYR A 198 3.32 -25.13 22.06
CA TYR A 198 2.27 -24.52 21.24
C TYR A 198 1.65 -23.32 21.98
N PHE A 199 0.77 -22.60 21.30
CA PHE A 199 -0.09 -21.59 21.92
C PHE A 199 -1.53 -21.72 21.40
N THR A 200 -2.48 -21.11 22.11
CA THR A 200 -3.87 -20.95 21.66
C THR A 200 -4.18 -19.45 21.62
N ILE A 201 -5.30 -19.08 21.00
CA ILE A 201 -5.72 -17.67 20.94
C ILE A 201 -6.03 -17.15 22.34
N GLU A 202 -6.63 -18.00 23.19
CA GLU A 202 -6.95 -17.66 24.58
C GLU A 202 -5.68 -17.46 25.41
N SER A 203 -4.66 -18.32 25.24
CA SER A 203 -3.41 -18.17 25.98
C SER A 203 -2.61 -16.96 25.53
N LEU A 204 -2.74 -16.57 24.26
CA LEU A 204 -2.17 -15.34 23.71
C LEU A 204 -2.93 -14.09 24.16
N ALA A 205 -4.26 -14.11 24.19
CA ALA A 205 -5.10 -13.02 24.67
C ALA A 205 -4.89 -12.72 26.16
N ALA A 206 -4.56 -13.75 26.95
CA ALA A 206 -4.27 -13.61 28.38
C ALA A 206 -2.90 -12.98 28.69
N ARG A 207 -2.08 -12.64 27.69
CA ARG A 207 -0.74 -12.09 27.89
C ARG A 207 -0.82 -10.62 28.28
N PRO A 208 -0.11 -10.17 29.34
CA PRO A 208 -0.15 -8.78 29.79
C PRO A 208 0.16 -7.78 28.66
N ARG A 209 1.17 -8.06 27.83
CA ARG A 209 1.56 -7.19 26.70
C ARG A 209 0.52 -7.11 25.58
N ILE A 210 -0.37 -8.09 25.48
CA ILE A 210 -1.48 -8.10 24.51
C ILE A 210 -2.67 -7.32 25.07
N ILE A 211 -2.96 -7.49 26.35
CA ILE A 211 -3.98 -6.72 27.08
C ILE A 211 -3.63 -5.23 27.09
N ASP A 212 -2.36 -4.88 27.36
CA ASP A 212 -1.88 -3.48 27.36
C ASP A 212 -1.98 -2.80 25.99
N LEU A 213 -2.06 -3.59 24.90
CA LEU A 213 -2.27 -3.11 23.54
C LEU A 213 -3.73 -3.06 23.13
N GLU A 214 -4.65 -3.39 24.05
CA GLU A 214 -6.11 -3.40 23.84
C GLU A 214 -6.51 -4.21 22.58
N ILE A 215 -5.86 -5.36 22.39
CA ILE A 215 -6.15 -6.26 21.25
C ILE A 215 -7.25 -7.23 21.67
N GLU A 216 -8.41 -7.13 21.02
CA GLU A 216 -9.54 -8.02 21.27
C GLU A 216 -9.28 -9.44 20.74
N ILE A 217 -9.97 -10.44 21.31
CA ILE A 217 -9.82 -11.85 20.91
C ILE A 217 -10.19 -12.04 19.43
N GLU A 218 -11.20 -11.34 18.93
CA GLU A 218 -11.56 -11.37 17.51
C GLU A 218 -10.46 -10.77 16.62
N GLU A 219 -9.79 -9.70 17.06
CA GLU A 219 -8.65 -9.11 16.33
C GLU A 219 -7.46 -10.09 16.30
N LEU A 220 -7.19 -10.79 17.40
CA LEU A 220 -6.18 -11.86 17.43
C LEU A 220 -6.55 -13.01 16.50
N GLN A 221 -7.83 -13.41 16.45
CA GLN A 221 -8.32 -14.45 15.56
C GLN A 221 -8.07 -14.06 14.09
N ASP A 222 -8.39 -12.82 13.70
CA ASP A 222 -8.17 -12.31 12.36
C ASP A 222 -6.67 -12.28 11.99
N ILE A 223 -5.81 -11.89 12.94
CA ILE A 223 -4.35 -11.87 12.75
C ILE A 223 -3.79 -13.29 12.62
N ILE A 224 -4.24 -14.23 13.45
CA ILE A 224 -3.81 -15.63 13.37
C ILE A 224 -4.29 -16.27 12.06
N ASN A 225 -5.50 -15.96 11.60
CA ASN A 225 -6.01 -16.39 10.29
C ASN A 225 -5.15 -15.84 9.14
N LEU A 226 -4.76 -14.56 9.22
CA LEU A 226 -3.84 -13.93 8.26
C LEU A 226 -2.47 -14.65 8.27
N PHE A 227 -1.93 -14.94 9.44
CA PHE A 227 -0.66 -15.64 9.62
C PHE A 227 -0.69 -17.08 9.10
N ASN A 228 -1.85 -17.74 9.14
CA ASN A 228 -2.04 -19.10 8.65
C ASN A 228 -2.28 -19.16 7.12
N LEU A 229 -2.29 -18.02 6.41
CA LEU A 229 -2.43 -18.04 4.96
C LEU A 229 -1.20 -18.72 4.32
N PRO A 230 -1.37 -19.59 3.31
CA PRO A 230 -0.26 -20.40 2.76
C PRO A 230 0.97 -19.64 2.27
N PHE A 231 0.80 -18.36 1.89
CA PHE A 231 1.88 -17.51 1.40
C PHE A 231 2.54 -16.63 2.48
N ILE A 232 1.89 -16.46 3.64
CA ILE A 232 2.50 -15.82 4.83
C ILE A 232 3.14 -16.89 5.71
N ASN A 233 2.41 -17.98 5.97
CA ASN A 233 2.86 -19.19 6.66
C ASN A 233 3.65 -18.91 7.94
N VAL A 234 3.13 -18.01 8.78
CA VAL A 234 3.71 -17.62 10.08
C VAL A 234 3.29 -18.58 11.19
N VAL A 235 2.09 -19.17 11.07
CA VAL A 235 1.58 -20.14 12.02
C VAL A 235 1.06 -21.37 11.29
N GLU A 236 1.17 -22.52 11.93
CA GLU A 236 0.54 -23.77 11.50
C GLU A 236 -0.36 -24.30 12.62
N THR A 237 -1.53 -24.83 12.25
CA THR A 237 -2.41 -25.55 13.17
C THR A 237 -1.88 -26.96 13.41
N LEU A 238 -1.88 -27.42 14.66
CA LEU A 238 -1.49 -28.79 14.96
C LEU A 238 -2.51 -29.81 14.42
N PRO A 239 -2.07 -30.95 13.85
CA PRO A 239 -2.96 -31.93 13.23
C PRO A 239 -4.04 -32.50 14.17
N ASN A 240 -3.74 -32.51 15.47
CA ASN A 240 -4.57 -33.18 16.48
C ASN A 240 -5.52 -32.20 17.21
N ASN A 241 -5.39 -30.88 16.98
CA ASN A 241 -6.26 -29.87 17.58
C ASN A 241 -6.23 -28.56 16.78
N MET A 242 -7.33 -28.23 16.10
CA MET A 242 -7.47 -27.00 15.30
C MET A 242 -7.39 -25.70 16.12
N SER A 243 -7.37 -25.79 17.45
CA SER A 243 -7.27 -24.64 18.37
C SER A 243 -5.84 -24.39 18.86
N GLN A 244 -4.88 -25.25 18.49
CA GLN A 244 -3.48 -25.14 18.89
C GLN A 244 -2.62 -24.79 17.68
N TYR A 245 -1.74 -23.80 17.88
CA TYR A 245 -0.89 -23.24 16.85
C TYR A 245 0.57 -23.34 17.24
N ILE A 246 1.42 -23.53 16.23
CA ILE A 246 2.87 -23.35 16.32
C ILE A 246 3.29 -22.21 15.42
N ASN A 247 4.16 -21.34 15.92
CA ASN A 247 4.88 -20.38 15.12
C ASN A 247 5.99 -21.12 14.36
N THR A 248 5.94 -21.00 13.04
CA THR A 248 6.89 -21.63 12.10
C THR A 248 8.07 -20.71 11.78
N VAL A 249 8.02 -19.46 12.23
CA VAL A 249 8.94 -18.40 11.82
C VAL A 249 9.87 -18.01 12.96
N LYS A 250 11.16 -17.89 12.63
CA LYS A 250 12.16 -17.30 13.52
C LYS A 250 12.06 -15.77 13.46
N ILE A 251 12.18 -15.08 14.60
CA ILE A 251 12.10 -13.60 14.73
C ILE A 251 12.91 -12.84 13.65
N LYS A 252 14.00 -13.42 13.16
CA LYS A 252 14.84 -12.90 12.07
C LYS A 252 14.17 -12.75 10.70
N ASP A 253 13.03 -13.38 10.46
CA ASP A 253 12.31 -13.36 9.17
C ASP A 253 11.10 -12.39 9.19
N ILE A 254 10.92 -11.68 10.31
CA ILE A 254 9.80 -10.75 10.55
C ILE A 254 9.78 -9.60 9.53
N SER A 255 10.93 -9.05 9.12
CA SER A 255 10.98 -8.00 8.08
C SER A 255 10.46 -8.49 6.73
N ASN A 256 10.74 -9.74 6.37
CA ASN A 256 10.24 -10.35 5.14
C ASN A 256 8.73 -10.59 5.22
N ILE A 257 8.24 -11.04 6.37
CA ILE A 257 6.79 -11.20 6.63
C ILE A 257 6.08 -9.86 6.58
N PHE A 258 6.63 -8.82 7.19
CA PHE A 258 6.05 -7.48 7.09
C PHE A 258 6.08 -6.94 5.67
N SER A 259 7.11 -7.25 4.87
CA SER A 259 7.12 -6.95 3.44
C SER A 259 6.00 -7.70 2.70
N GLN A 260 5.80 -8.99 2.97
CA GLN A 260 4.72 -9.79 2.39
C GLN A 260 3.32 -9.28 2.80
N ILE A 261 3.12 -8.98 4.09
CA ILE A 261 1.88 -8.39 4.61
C ILE A 261 1.67 -7.00 4.01
N SER A 262 2.72 -6.18 3.90
CA SER A 262 2.64 -4.89 3.22
C SER A 262 2.26 -5.06 1.75
N ASN A 263 2.79 -6.07 1.05
CA ASN A 263 2.43 -6.36 -0.34
C ASN A 263 0.97 -6.80 -0.48
N LEU A 264 0.44 -7.56 0.47
CA LEU A 264 -0.98 -7.97 0.49
C LEU A 264 -1.92 -6.80 0.81
N LEU A 265 -1.50 -5.91 1.70
CA LEU A 265 -2.19 -4.65 1.95
C LEU A 265 -2.15 -3.76 0.71
N ILE A 266 -1.03 -3.75 -0.04
CA ILE A 266 -0.91 -3.06 -1.34
C ILE A 266 -1.80 -3.72 -2.40
N GLU A 267 -1.95 -5.05 -2.44
CA GLU A 267 -2.88 -5.73 -3.36
C GLU A 267 -4.34 -5.39 -3.03
N ALA A 268 -4.69 -5.21 -1.76
CA ALA A 268 -5.98 -4.67 -1.34
C ALA A 268 -6.14 -3.16 -1.67
N ASP A 269 -5.05 -2.41 -1.75
CA ASP A 269 -4.99 -0.97 -2.12
C ASP A 269 -4.75 -0.70 -3.61
N THR A 270 -4.67 -1.73 -4.48
CA THR A 270 -4.61 -1.55 -5.94
C THR A 270 -5.90 -0.96 -6.55
N GLY A 271 -6.82 -0.49 -5.71
CA GLY A 271 -7.98 0.31 -6.08
C GLY A 271 -7.80 1.83 -6.10
N GLU A 272 -6.66 2.41 -5.71
CA GLU A 272 -6.45 3.88 -5.82
C GLU A 272 -5.09 4.24 -6.46
N GLN A 273 -5.13 4.59 -7.75
CA GLN A 273 -4.13 5.46 -8.40
C GLN A 273 -4.72 6.87 -8.53
N THR A 274 -4.12 7.86 -7.85
CA THR A 274 -4.29 9.28 -8.19
C THR A 274 -3.48 9.61 -9.45
N PRO A 275 -4.11 10.09 -10.53
CA PRO A 275 -3.42 10.53 -11.73
C PRO A 275 -3.01 12.01 -11.60
N PRO A 276 -2.07 12.48 -12.44
CA PRO A 276 -1.67 13.88 -12.49
C PRO A 276 -2.84 14.77 -12.93
N PRO A 277 -2.80 16.09 -12.66
CA PRO A 277 -3.88 16.97 -13.07
C PRO A 277 -3.84 17.15 -14.59
N SER A 278 -4.88 16.74 -15.28
CA SER A 278 -5.09 17.07 -16.69
C SER A 278 -6.50 17.57 -16.94
N SER A 279 -6.56 18.76 -17.55
CA SER A 279 -7.68 19.42 -18.25
C SER A 279 -9.01 19.60 -17.50
N GLU A 280 -9.71 20.67 -17.87
CA GLU A 280 -10.99 21.13 -17.31
C GLU A 280 -11.94 19.97 -16.97
N GLN A 281 -12.11 19.69 -15.68
CA GLN A 281 -13.13 18.75 -15.20
C GLN A 281 -14.51 19.33 -15.49
N GLU A 282 -15.35 18.61 -16.23
CA GLU A 282 -16.76 18.96 -16.44
C GLU A 282 -17.70 18.38 -15.36
N THR A 283 -17.19 17.47 -14.51
CA THR A 283 -17.95 16.82 -13.44
C THR A 283 -17.18 16.77 -12.11
N GLY A 284 -17.91 16.67 -11.00
CA GLY A 284 -17.36 16.54 -9.65
C GLY A 284 -16.78 15.15 -9.38
N TYR A 285 -17.42 14.08 -9.89
CA TYR A 285 -16.87 12.72 -9.86
C TYR A 285 -16.83 12.07 -11.25
N SER A 286 -15.82 11.23 -11.49
CA SER A 286 -15.54 10.63 -12.80
C SER A 286 -16.21 9.26 -12.99
N TYR A 287 -17.53 9.13 -12.74
CA TYR A 287 -18.27 7.90 -13.05
C TYR A 287 -19.06 8.05 -14.34
N PHE A 288 -19.14 6.98 -15.14
CA PHE A 288 -19.78 7.03 -16.47
C PHE A 288 -20.73 5.86 -16.75
N ARG A 289 -20.73 4.84 -15.88
CA ARG A 289 -21.62 3.67 -16.02
C ARG A 289 -21.93 3.01 -14.68
N GLU A 290 -23.15 2.52 -14.55
CA GLU A 290 -23.62 1.69 -13.44
C GLU A 290 -24.05 0.28 -13.87
N GLU A 291 -23.96 -0.67 -12.95
CA GLU A 291 -24.48 -2.03 -13.08
C GLU A 291 -24.97 -2.54 -11.71
N ILE A 292 -26.07 -3.28 -11.67
CA ILE A 292 -26.53 -3.98 -10.46
C ILE A 292 -26.36 -5.48 -10.66
N LYS A 293 -25.52 -6.12 -9.84
CA LYS A 293 -25.21 -7.55 -9.91
C LYS A 293 -25.10 -8.15 -8.51
N ASN A 294 -25.69 -9.32 -8.29
CA ASN A 294 -25.56 -10.10 -7.04
C ASN A 294 -25.69 -9.25 -5.76
N GLN A 295 -26.80 -8.50 -5.63
CA GLN A 295 -27.08 -7.59 -4.51
C GLN A 295 -26.04 -6.49 -4.26
N SER A 296 -25.24 -6.14 -5.26
CA SER A 296 -24.30 -5.02 -5.21
C SER A 296 -24.55 -4.04 -6.35
N VAL A 297 -24.33 -2.76 -6.08
CA VAL A 297 -24.19 -1.70 -7.07
C VAL A 297 -22.71 -1.63 -7.46
N ILE A 298 -22.46 -1.62 -8.76
CA ILE A 298 -21.14 -1.49 -9.37
C ILE A 298 -21.13 -0.19 -10.16
N LEU A 299 -20.23 0.73 -9.83
CA LEU A 299 -19.99 1.93 -10.63
C LEU A 299 -18.63 1.85 -11.33
N TYR A 300 -18.60 2.24 -12.59
CA TYR A 300 -17.42 2.28 -13.42
C TYR A 300 -16.91 3.73 -13.44
N ALA A 301 -15.69 3.91 -12.92
CA ALA A 301 -15.00 5.19 -12.90
C ALA A 301 -13.97 5.27 -14.04
N ARG A 302 -13.82 6.46 -14.64
CA ARG A 302 -12.91 6.82 -15.76
C ARG A 302 -13.21 6.07 -17.07
N GLU A 303 -13.73 6.78 -18.08
CA GLU A 303 -14.10 6.17 -19.36
C GLU A 303 -12.91 5.59 -20.14
N GLU A 304 -11.79 6.30 -20.15
CA GLU A 304 -10.58 5.89 -20.90
C GLU A 304 -9.80 4.74 -20.25
N ASN A 305 -9.99 4.49 -18.94
CA ASN A 305 -9.43 3.33 -18.25
C ASN A 305 -10.33 2.88 -17.08
N PRO A 306 -11.41 2.12 -17.37
CA PRO A 306 -12.45 1.85 -16.39
C PRO A 306 -12.01 0.96 -15.24
N TYR A 307 -12.26 1.42 -14.01
CA TYR A 307 -12.18 0.58 -12.81
C TYR A 307 -13.50 0.59 -12.04
N LYS A 308 -13.72 -0.46 -11.23
CA LYS A 308 -15.02 -0.77 -10.63
C LYS A 308 -15.02 -0.49 -9.14
N HIS A 309 -16.00 0.27 -8.68
CA HIS A 309 -16.34 0.37 -7.27
C HIS A 309 -17.56 -0.49 -6.96
N PHE A 310 -17.52 -1.18 -5.82
CA PHE A 310 -18.55 -2.11 -5.39
C PHE A 310 -19.18 -1.63 -4.09
N CYS A 311 -20.51 -1.58 -4.03
CA CYS A 311 -21.22 -1.31 -2.79
C CYS A 311 -22.41 -2.27 -2.66
N PRO A 312 -22.54 -3.01 -1.54
CA PRO A 312 -23.74 -3.79 -1.27
C PRO A 312 -25.00 -2.92 -1.33
N LEU A 313 -26.05 -3.41 -1.99
CA LEU A 313 -27.27 -2.66 -2.29
C LEU A 313 -27.95 -2.13 -1.02
N ILE A 314 -27.87 -2.86 0.09
CA ILE A 314 -28.39 -2.44 1.40
C ILE A 314 -27.66 -1.19 1.90
N HIS A 315 -26.32 -1.21 1.90
CA HIS A 315 -25.53 -0.05 2.30
C HIS A 315 -25.76 1.12 1.36
N PHE A 316 -25.79 0.85 0.06
CA PHE A 316 -25.95 1.88 -0.96
C PHE A 316 -27.30 2.57 -0.84
N LYS A 317 -28.38 1.82 -0.57
CA LYS A 317 -29.70 2.40 -0.31
C LYS A 317 -29.70 3.29 0.92
N LYS A 318 -29.12 2.82 2.04
CA LYS A 318 -29.00 3.63 3.26
C LYS A 318 -28.24 4.93 3.03
N ILE A 319 -27.18 4.90 2.22
CA ILE A 319 -26.42 6.10 1.84
C ILE A 319 -27.26 7.06 0.99
N LEU A 320 -28.04 6.54 0.02
CA LEU A 320 -28.94 7.37 -0.77
C LEU A 320 -30.03 8.03 0.09
N ASP A 321 -30.63 7.28 1.02
CA ASP A 321 -31.63 7.80 1.95
C ASP A 321 -31.05 8.94 2.80
N LEU A 322 -29.81 8.78 3.30
CA LEU A 322 -29.13 9.82 4.07
C LEU A 322 -28.76 11.06 3.24
N ILE A 323 -28.38 10.86 1.97
CA ILE A 323 -28.16 11.98 1.03
C ILE A 323 -29.47 12.75 0.82
N LEU A 324 -30.59 12.03 0.64
CA LEU A 324 -31.90 12.63 0.47
C LEU A 324 -32.30 13.43 1.71
N ASP A 325 -32.18 12.84 2.90
CA ASP A 325 -32.50 13.51 4.16
C ASP A 325 -31.64 14.77 4.36
N TYR A 326 -30.34 14.69 4.05
CA TYR A 326 -29.46 15.85 4.14
C TYR A 326 -29.87 16.97 3.18
N LEU A 327 -30.27 16.62 1.95
CA LEU A 327 -30.69 17.58 0.92
C LEU A 327 -32.06 18.22 1.18
N ARG A 328 -32.88 17.69 2.11
CA ARG A 328 -34.13 18.34 2.53
C ARG A 328 -33.87 19.66 3.26
N ASP A 329 -32.79 19.70 4.03
CA ASP A 329 -32.46 20.84 4.88
C ASP A 329 -31.29 21.68 4.34
N ASN A 330 -30.58 21.20 3.31
CA ASN A 330 -29.35 21.80 2.81
C ASN A 330 -29.36 21.95 1.28
N THR A 331 -28.96 23.11 0.78
CA THR A 331 -28.90 23.41 -0.66
C THR A 331 -27.61 22.92 -1.32
N VAL A 332 -26.58 22.62 -0.53
CA VAL A 332 -25.27 22.15 -0.97
C VAL A 332 -24.90 20.90 -0.20
N ILE A 333 -24.34 19.91 -0.90
CA ILE A 333 -23.89 18.65 -0.33
C ILE A 333 -22.48 18.32 -0.77
N ASN A 334 -21.66 17.87 0.16
CA ASN A 334 -20.37 17.26 -0.13
C ASN A 334 -20.19 15.96 0.65
N ARG A 335 -19.12 15.23 0.31
CA ARG A 335 -18.79 13.94 0.94
C ARG A 335 -18.66 14.07 2.47
N ASP A 336 -18.02 15.12 2.95
CA ASP A 336 -17.69 15.27 4.36
C ASP A 336 -18.94 15.61 5.19
N ASN A 337 -19.93 16.30 4.60
CA ASN A 337 -21.24 16.47 5.23
C ASN A 337 -21.91 15.12 5.53
N ILE A 338 -21.95 14.23 4.54
CA ILE A 338 -22.61 12.93 4.67
C ILE A 338 -21.82 11.98 5.59
N ILE A 339 -20.49 12.08 5.62
CA ILE A 339 -19.66 11.33 6.58
C ILE A 339 -20.03 11.72 8.02
N ASN A 340 -20.17 13.01 8.30
CA ASN A 340 -20.49 13.47 9.66
C ASN A 340 -21.87 13.00 10.12
N VAL A 341 -22.83 12.85 9.19
CA VAL A 341 -24.15 12.30 9.48
C VAL A 341 -24.12 10.78 9.64
N LEU A 342 -23.22 10.10 8.91
CA LEU A 342 -23.04 8.64 8.97
C LEU A 342 -22.28 8.18 10.20
N ASP A 343 -21.47 9.05 10.81
CA ASP A 343 -20.67 8.71 11.99
C ASP A 343 -21.58 8.32 13.16
N GLY A 344 -21.40 7.11 13.68
CA GLY A 344 -22.29 6.52 14.70
C GLY A 344 -23.59 5.91 14.18
N THR A 345 -23.83 5.85 12.87
CA THR A 345 -25.01 5.17 12.29
C THR A 345 -24.69 3.78 11.74
N GLU A 346 -25.68 2.89 11.72
CA GLU A 346 -25.57 1.58 11.09
C GLU A 346 -25.92 1.63 9.59
N LEU A 347 -25.03 1.06 8.75
CA LEU A 347 -25.26 0.89 7.32
C LEU A 347 -26.14 -0.34 7.00
N ALA A 348 -26.16 -1.32 7.89
CA ALA A 348 -27.00 -2.50 7.89
C ALA A 348 -27.16 -2.97 9.34
N PRO A 349 -28.20 -3.77 9.68
CA PRO A 349 -28.41 -4.24 11.04
C PRO A 349 -27.15 -4.87 11.65
N GLY A 350 -26.65 -4.29 12.75
CA GLY A 350 -25.43 -4.75 13.43
C GLY A 350 -24.12 -4.42 12.71
N ARG A 351 -24.13 -3.50 11.73
CA ARG A 351 -22.95 -3.07 10.99
C ARG A 351 -22.80 -1.54 11.02
N PRO A 352 -22.03 -0.99 11.96
CA PRO A 352 -21.76 0.45 12.02
C PRO A 352 -20.94 0.91 10.81
N PHE A 353 -21.11 2.17 10.44
CA PHE A 353 -20.24 2.86 9.50
C PHE A 353 -18.79 2.87 10.03
N ARG A 354 -17.83 2.39 9.23
CA ARG A 354 -16.42 2.21 9.62
C ARG A 354 -15.55 3.45 9.37
N GLY A 355 -16.17 4.59 9.12
CA GLY A 355 -15.50 5.88 8.98
C GLY A 355 -15.01 6.24 7.57
N LYS A 356 -14.53 7.48 7.44
CA LYS A 356 -14.14 8.15 6.19
C LYS A 356 -13.13 7.37 5.34
N ARG A 357 -12.15 6.71 5.97
CA ARG A 357 -11.05 6.02 5.26
C ARG A 357 -11.48 4.70 4.62
N SER A 358 -12.36 3.95 5.27
CA SER A 358 -12.75 2.61 4.83
C SER A 358 -14.01 2.60 3.97
N GLU A 359 -14.97 3.49 4.25
CA GLU A 359 -16.29 3.47 3.64
C GLU A 359 -16.68 4.80 2.96
N GLY A 360 -15.80 5.80 2.99
CA GLY A 360 -16.03 7.10 2.33
C GLY A 360 -16.17 7.01 0.81
N TYR A 361 -15.61 5.98 0.16
CA TYR A 361 -15.81 5.77 -1.28
C TYR A 361 -17.26 5.44 -1.62
N LYS A 362 -18.03 4.81 -0.72
CA LYS A 362 -19.45 4.47 -0.95
C LYS A 362 -20.32 5.72 -1.03
N ILE A 363 -19.95 6.76 -0.31
CA ILE A 363 -20.57 8.09 -0.38
C ILE A 363 -20.22 8.77 -1.70
N LYS A 364 -18.94 8.70 -2.12
CA LYS A 364 -18.53 9.17 -3.46
C LYS A 364 -19.32 8.45 -4.56
N MET A 365 -19.58 7.14 -4.41
CA MET A 365 -20.41 6.39 -5.35
C MET A 365 -21.86 6.89 -5.36
N GLY A 366 -22.45 7.16 -4.19
CA GLY A 366 -23.80 7.72 -4.09
C GLY A 366 -23.91 9.07 -4.82
N LEU A 367 -23.03 10.02 -4.47
CA LEU A 367 -22.99 11.34 -5.11
C LEU A 367 -22.71 11.25 -6.61
N GLY A 368 -21.73 10.44 -7.03
CA GLY A 368 -21.39 10.28 -8.44
C GLY A 368 -22.50 9.64 -9.27
N LEU A 369 -23.27 8.71 -8.70
CA LEU A 369 -24.44 8.16 -9.37
C LEU A 369 -25.55 9.20 -9.53
N LEU A 370 -25.81 10.01 -8.50
CA LEU A 370 -26.81 11.07 -8.57
C LEU A 370 -26.42 12.15 -9.59
N GLU A 371 -25.13 12.48 -9.67
CA GLU A 371 -24.58 13.37 -10.69
C GLU A 371 -24.77 12.79 -12.09
N MET A 372 -24.40 11.53 -12.30
CA MET A 372 -24.57 10.82 -13.58
C MET A 372 -26.04 10.70 -14.01
N LYS A 373 -26.97 10.64 -13.05
CA LYS A 373 -28.42 10.63 -13.30
C LYS A 373 -29.02 12.04 -13.45
N GLY A 374 -28.21 13.08 -13.26
CA GLY A 374 -28.63 14.47 -13.41
C GLY A 374 -29.52 14.99 -12.28
N PHE A 375 -29.49 14.38 -11.09
CA PHE A 375 -30.22 14.87 -9.91
C PHE A 375 -29.44 15.92 -9.12
N ILE A 376 -28.11 15.87 -9.20
CA ILE A 376 -27.22 16.87 -8.62
C ILE A 376 -26.20 17.31 -9.65
N VAL A 377 -25.70 18.53 -9.52
CA VAL A 377 -24.65 19.08 -10.38
C VAL A 377 -23.51 19.61 -9.54
N TRP A 378 -22.28 19.39 -10.00
CA TRP A 378 -21.09 19.92 -9.37
C TRP A 378 -21.06 21.45 -9.45
N THR A 379 -20.76 22.09 -8.32
CA THR A 379 -20.74 23.55 -8.18
C THR A 379 -19.46 24.20 -8.74
N GLY A 380 -18.46 23.42 -9.10
CA GLY A 380 -17.11 23.89 -9.47
C GLY A 380 -16.11 23.92 -8.31
N SER A 381 -16.56 23.70 -7.07
CA SER A 381 -15.68 23.64 -5.89
C SER A 381 -14.84 22.37 -5.90
N ARG A 382 -13.51 22.47 -5.81
CA ARG A 382 -12.59 21.32 -5.89
C ARG A 382 -12.23 20.73 -4.52
N ARG A 383 -12.33 21.52 -3.45
CA ARG A 383 -11.95 21.12 -2.08
C ARG A 383 -12.78 21.88 -1.04
N PRO A 384 -13.87 21.30 -0.51
CA PRO A 384 -14.43 19.99 -0.87
C PRO A 384 -15.15 19.99 -2.22
N ILE A 385 -15.36 18.80 -2.82
CA ILE A 385 -16.20 18.67 -4.02
C ILE A 385 -17.66 18.79 -3.59
N GLU A 386 -18.33 19.83 -4.07
CA GLU A 386 -19.68 20.22 -3.66
C GLU A 386 -20.69 20.13 -4.80
N PHE A 387 -21.89 19.67 -4.47
CA PHE A 387 -23.00 19.51 -5.40
C PHE A 387 -24.24 20.28 -4.94
N THR A 388 -25.11 20.62 -5.87
CA THR A 388 -26.44 21.17 -5.59
C THR A 388 -27.49 20.42 -6.41
N LEU A 389 -28.75 20.46 -5.96
CA LEU A 389 -29.88 19.85 -6.67
C LEU A 389 -30.13 20.57 -8.00
N THR A 390 -30.37 19.79 -9.04
CA THR A 390 -30.77 20.28 -10.38
C THR A 390 -32.28 20.26 -10.57
N GLU A 391 -32.99 19.43 -9.80
CA GLU A 391 -34.43 19.24 -9.86
C GLU A 391 -35.06 19.25 -8.46
N ALA A 392 -36.40 19.28 -8.42
CA ALA A 392 -37.17 19.20 -7.19
C ALA A 392 -36.91 17.88 -6.43
N ILE A 393 -36.78 17.97 -5.11
CA ILE A 393 -36.34 16.86 -4.24
C ILE A 393 -37.29 15.65 -4.29
N GLU A 394 -38.56 15.86 -4.61
CA GLU A 394 -39.58 14.83 -4.76
C GLU A 394 -39.26 13.85 -5.91
N LYS A 395 -38.59 14.33 -6.97
CA LYS A 395 -38.13 13.47 -8.07
C LYS A 395 -37.00 12.56 -7.62
N LEU A 396 -36.05 13.10 -6.86
CA LEU A 396 -34.96 12.32 -6.26
C LEU A 396 -35.53 11.26 -5.29
N GLU A 397 -36.47 11.64 -4.43
CA GLU A 397 -37.14 10.74 -3.49
C GLU A 397 -37.86 9.59 -4.22
N THR A 398 -38.63 9.92 -5.25
CA THR A 398 -39.32 8.91 -6.08
C THR A 398 -38.32 7.95 -6.73
N TRP A 399 -37.18 8.45 -7.19
CA TRP A 399 -36.15 7.63 -7.80
C TRP A 399 -35.45 6.71 -6.78
N ILE A 400 -35.05 7.24 -5.62
CA ILE A 400 -34.40 6.46 -4.54
C ILE A 400 -35.35 5.36 -4.03
N HIS A 401 -36.64 5.67 -3.88
CA HIS A 401 -37.64 4.68 -3.46
C HIS A 401 -37.69 3.47 -4.42
N ASN A 402 -37.62 3.73 -5.72
CA ASN A 402 -37.66 2.72 -6.77
C ASN A 402 -36.29 2.09 -7.07
N PHE A 403 -35.20 2.63 -6.51
CA PHE A 403 -33.84 2.18 -6.78
C PHE A 403 -33.63 0.71 -6.39
N GLY A 404 -33.08 -0.09 -7.31
CA GLY A 404 -32.87 -1.53 -7.15
C GLY A 404 -34.07 -2.42 -7.51
N SER A 405 -35.30 -1.87 -7.59
CA SER A 405 -36.48 -2.64 -8.01
C SER A 405 -36.46 -2.96 -9.52
N GLU A 406 -35.89 -2.08 -10.34
CA GLU A 406 -35.71 -2.26 -11.78
C GLU A 406 -34.68 -3.35 -12.12
N GLY A 407 -33.61 -3.46 -11.33
CA GLY A 407 -32.61 -4.52 -11.46
C GLY A 407 -33.20 -5.91 -11.22
N LYS A 408 -34.08 -6.03 -10.22
CA LYS A 408 -34.81 -7.28 -9.92
C LYS A 408 -35.77 -7.66 -11.06
N LYS A 409 -36.49 -6.69 -11.64
CA LYS A 409 -37.36 -6.90 -12.82
C LYS A 409 -36.57 -7.32 -14.07
N LYS A 410 -35.40 -6.71 -14.33
CA LYS A 410 -34.52 -7.04 -15.47
C LYS A 410 -33.88 -8.42 -15.32
N TYR A 411 -33.43 -8.78 -14.11
CA TYR A 411 -32.92 -10.13 -13.80
C TYR A 411 -34.00 -11.21 -13.97
N LEU A 412 -35.21 -10.98 -13.45
CA LEU A 412 -36.35 -11.88 -13.61
C LEU A 412 -36.76 -12.03 -15.09
N ARG A 413 -36.79 -10.94 -15.87
CA ARG A 413 -37.01 -11.02 -17.33
C ARG A 413 -35.94 -11.87 -18.04
N ASN A 414 -34.67 -11.70 -17.68
CA ASN A 414 -33.58 -12.46 -18.28
C ASN A 414 -33.65 -13.95 -17.91
N GLN A 415 -33.99 -14.29 -16.66
CA GLN A 415 -34.23 -15.68 -16.27
C GLN A 415 -35.45 -16.28 -16.99
N ILE A 416 -36.55 -15.55 -17.10
CA ILE A 416 -37.74 -16.00 -17.85
C ILE A 416 -37.39 -16.24 -19.33
N ASN A 417 -36.61 -15.35 -19.95
CA ASN A 417 -36.17 -15.52 -21.34
C ASN A 417 -35.23 -16.72 -21.50
N TYR A 418 -34.32 -16.94 -20.57
CA TYR A 418 -33.44 -18.11 -20.55
C TYR A 418 -34.23 -19.42 -20.42
N ILE A 419 -35.22 -19.46 -19.51
CA ILE A 419 -36.12 -20.60 -19.33
C ILE A 419 -36.95 -20.83 -20.61
N LYS A 420 -37.51 -19.77 -21.22
CA LYS A 420 -38.25 -19.87 -22.49
C LYS A 420 -37.38 -20.41 -23.63
N GLN A 421 -36.11 -20.00 -23.72
CA GLN A 421 -35.17 -20.52 -24.71
C GLN A 421 -34.85 -22.00 -24.48
N ARG A 422 -34.68 -22.43 -23.21
CA ARG A 422 -34.49 -23.84 -22.88
C ARG A 422 -35.72 -24.68 -23.14
N LEU A 423 -36.91 -24.20 -22.81
CA LEU A 423 -38.17 -24.90 -23.10
C LEU A 423 -38.40 -25.06 -24.61
N LYS A 424 -38.06 -24.05 -25.43
CA LYS A 424 -38.05 -24.18 -26.90
C LYS A 424 -37.03 -25.18 -27.44
N LYS A 425 -35.89 -25.35 -26.77
CA LYS A 425 -34.89 -26.38 -27.12
C LYS A 425 -35.34 -27.78 -26.73
N VAL A 426 -36.00 -27.92 -25.59
CA VAL A 426 -36.55 -29.20 -25.09
C VAL A 426 -37.76 -29.63 -25.93
N SER A 427 -38.64 -28.72 -26.32
CA SER A 427 -39.79 -29.04 -27.19
C SER A 427 -39.40 -29.42 -28.62
N LYS A 428 -38.16 -29.10 -29.04
CA LYS A 428 -37.57 -29.56 -30.32
C LYS A 428 -36.97 -30.97 -30.23
N TRP A 429 -36.82 -31.53 -29.04
CA TRP A 429 -36.22 -32.85 -28.81
C TRP A 429 -37.25 -33.96 -28.57
N THR A 430 -38.54 -33.62 -28.46
CA THR A 430 -39.61 -34.58 -28.14
C THR A 430 -40.59 -34.88 -29.28
N PHE A 431 -40.31 -34.48 -30.53
CA PHE A 431 -41.22 -34.76 -31.66
C PHE A 431 -40.54 -35.12 -32.99
N ASP A 432 -39.30 -35.61 -32.98
CA ASP A 432 -38.69 -36.21 -34.18
C ASP A 432 -37.90 -37.48 -33.80
N ASN A 433 -38.64 -38.55 -33.51
CA ASN A 433 -38.23 -39.92 -33.85
C ASN A 433 -39.48 -40.83 -33.75
N PRO A 434 -40.05 -41.28 -34.90
CA PRO A 434 -41.02 -42.37 -34.94
C PRO A 434 -40.41 -43.71 -34.49
#